data_AF-A0A3D5KGH0-F1
#
_entry.id   AF-A0A3D5KGH0-F1
#
_cell.length_a   1.000
_cell.length_b   1.000
_cell.length_c   1.000
_cell.angle_alpha   90.00
_cell.angle_beta   90.00
_cell.angle_gamma   90.00
#
_symmetry.space_group_name_H-M   'P 1'
#
loop_
_entity.id
_entity.type
_entity.pdbx_description
1 polymer ?
#
loop_
_entity_poly.entity_id
_entity_poly.type
_entity_poly.pdbx_seq_one_letter_code
_entity_poly.pdbx_strand_id
1 'polypeptide(L)' 'MEYQVQTNKPMQVIDITSIVREAVTKSGVMEGIVVVFVPHTTAAVTTNENTDPNVGYDFITDINSVFPEKTIHRHLEG' A
#
# COMPACT_ATOMS: atom_id res chain seq x y z
N MET A 1 11.91 -8.32 9.66
CA MET A 1 12.57 -8.06 8.36
C MET A 1 12.09 -6.69 7.90
N GLU A 2 12.94 -5.89 7.28
CA GLU A 2 12.58 -4.57 6.77
C GLU A 2 12.82 -4.54 5.26
N TYR A 3 11.90 -3.91 4.53
CA TYR A 3 11.96 -3.77 3.08
C TYR A 3 11.67 -2.31 2.72
N GLN A 4 12.42 -1.78 1.77
CA GLN A 4 12.19 -0.44 1.23
C GLN A 4 11.35 -0.55 -0.04
N VAL A 5 10.27 0.24 -0.09
CA VAL A 5 9.39 0.34 -1.26
C VAL A 5 9.47 1.78 -1.76
N GLN A 6 9.95 1.97 -2.99
CA GLN A 6 10.06 3.28 -3.60
C GLN A 6 8.76 3.66 -4.32
N THR A 7 8.19 4.80 -3.95
CA THR A 7 7.05 5.43 -4.64
C THR A 7 7.54 6.50 -5.61
N ASN A 8 6.87 6.64 -6.76
CA ASN A 8 7.23 7.62 -7.81
C ASN A 8 6.10 8.61 -8.14
N LYS A 9 4.96 8.51 -7.45
CA LYS A 9 3.80 9.39 -7.61
C LYS A 9 3.24 9.75 -6.22
N PRO A 10 2.55 10.90 -6.06
CA PRO A 10 1.91 11.27 -4.79
C PRO A 10 0.94 10.21 -4.27
N MET A 11 0.15 9.62 -5.17
CA MET A 11 -0.68 8.45 -4.90
C MET A 11 -0.31 7.31 -5.84
N GLN A 12 -0.01 6.16 -5.26
CA GLN A 12 0.40 4.97 -6.00
C GLN A 12 0.00 3.71 -5.23
N VAL A 13 -0.61 2.76 -5.93
CA VAL A 13 -0.76 1.38 -5.45
C VAL A 13 0.47 0.60 -5.93
N ILE A 14 1.14 -0.08 -5.01
CA ILE A 14 2.29 -0.92 -5.30
C ILE A 14 1.99 -2.32 -4.78
N ASP A 15 2.06 -3.31 -5.67
CA ASP A 15 1.96 -4.71 -5.27
C ASP A 15 3.24 -5.15 -4.56
N ILE A 16 3.10 -5.51 -3.28
CA ILE A 16 4.18 -6.00 -2.42
C ILE A 16 4.09 -7.52 -2.18
N THR A 17 3.23 -8.25 -2.89
CA THR A 17 3.00 -9.69 -2.69
C THR A 17 4.29 -10.50 -2.82
N SER A 18 5.17 -10.12 -3.76
CA SER A 18 6.48 -10.77 -3.94
C SER A 18 7.40 -10.58 -2.73
N ILE A 19 7.43 -9.37 -2.15
CA ILE A 19 8.20 -9.04 -0.94
C ILE A 19 7.70 -9.88 0.25
N VAL A 20 6.38 -9.94 0.45
CA VAL A 20 5.77 -10.72 1.53
C VAL A 20 6.07 -12.21 1.36
N ARG A 21 5.95 -12.75 0.13
CA ARG A 21 6.27 -14.14 -0.18
C ARG A 21 7.73 -14.47 0.10
N GLU A 22 8.64 -13.58 -0.25
CA GLU A 22 10.06 -13.72 0.06
C GLU A 22 10.31 -13.76 1.57
N ALA A 23 9.67 -12.88 2.34
CA ALA A 23 9.79 -12.85 3.80
C ALA A 23 9.30 -14.15 4.45
N VAL A 24 8.15 -14.68 4.00
CA VAL A 24 7.61 -15.97 4.45
C VAL A 24 8.57 -17.10 4.10
N THR A 25 9.08 -17.13 2.87
CA THR A 25 10.02 -18.16 2.41
C THR A 25 11.30 -18.15 3.24
N LYS A 26 11.86 -16.97 3.50
CA LYS A 26 13.06 -16.78 4.34
C LYS A 26 12.84 -17.15 5.80
N SER A 27 11.61 -17.05 6.30
CA SER A 27 11.28 -17.42 7.68
C SER A 27 11.28 -18.92 7.93
N GLY A 28 11.06 -19.74 6.88
CA GLY A 28 10.91 -21.19 7.01
C GLY A 28 9.63 -21.64 7.73
N VAL A 29 8.71 -20.71 8.05
CA VAL A 29 7.44 -21.02 8.71
C VAL A 29 6.51 -21.69 7.71
N MET A 30 5.96 -22.85 8.09
CA MET A 30 5.00 -23.60 7.26
C MET A 30 3.55 -23.21 7.55
N GLU A 31 3.23 -22.95 8.81
CA GLU A 31 1.88 -22.57 9.27
C GLU A 31 2.00 -21.49 10.35
N GLY A 32 1.21 -20.42 10.22
CA GLY A 32 1.26 -19.30 11.15
C GLY A 32 0.59 -18.05 10.59
N ILE A 33 0.98 -16.89 11.13
CA ILE A 33 0.48 -15.59 10.72
C ILE A 33 1.61 -14.74 10.14
N VAL A 34 1.26 -13.89 9.18
CA VAL A 34 2.15 -12.85 8.64
C VAL A 34 1.56 -11.50 8.99
N VAL A 35 2.35 -10.66 9.63
CA VAL A 35 1.97 -9.28 9.94
C VAL A 35 2.73 -8.35 9.01
N VAL A 36 2.00 -7.60 8.18
CA VAL A 36 2.56 -6.54 7.34
C VAL A 36 2.21 -5.21 7.99
N PHE A 37 3.23 -4.40 8.25
CA PHE A 37 3.10 -3.12 8.94
C PHE A 37 3.81 -2.02 8.15
N VAL A 38 3.17 -0.87 8.03
CA VAL A 38 3.71 0.32 7.37
C VAL A 38 3.98 1.38 8.45
N PRO A 39 5.25 1.75 8.71
CA PRO A 39 5.60 2.71 9.76
C PRO A 39 5.40 4.19 9.34
N HIS A 40 4.56 4.46 8.34
CA HIS A 40 4.33 5.79 7.78
C HIS A 40 2.86 6.19 7.93
N THR A 41 2.62 7.42 8.37
CA THR A 41 1.26 7.94 8.63
C THR A 41 0.50 8.35 7.35
N THR A 42 1.21 8.54 6.24
CA THR A 42 0.68 8.93 4.93
C THR A 42 0.63 7.76 3.94
N ALA A 43 0.86 6.53 4.40
CA ALA A 43 0.76 5.32 3.59
C ALA A 43 -0.03 4.24 4.33
N ALA A 44 -0.59 3.29 3.59
CA ALA A 44 -1.36 2.19 4.13
C ALA A 44 -1.03 0.88 3.40
N VAL A 45 -1.36 -0.24 4.04
CA VAL A 45 -1.35 -1.56 3.41
C VAL A 45 -2.79 -2.08 3.36
N THR A 46 -3.16 -2.68 2.23
CA THR A 46 -4.46 -3.31 2.04
C THR A 46 -4.30 -4.56 1.19
N THR A 47 -5.35 -5.39 1.12
CA THR A 47 -5.45 -6.55 0.24
C THR A 47 -6.64 -6.36 -0.68
N ASN A 48 -6.44 -6.53 -1.98
CA ASN A 48 -7.50 -6.44 -2.98
C ASN A 48 -7.16 -7.32 -4.19
N GLU A 49 -8.03 -7.34 -5.20
CA GLU A 49 -7.77 -7.98 -6.49
C GLU A 49 -6.50 -7.42 -7.14
N ASN A 50 -5.68 -8.32 -7.70
CA ASN A 50 -4.40 -8.00 -8.34
C ASN A 50 -4.27 -8.64 -9.74
N THR A 51 -5.40 -8.94 -10.39
CA THR A 51 -5.43 -9.50 -11.75
C THR A 51 -5.67 -8.41 -12.80
N ASP A 52 -6.59 -7.49 -12.52
CA ASP A 52 -6.83 -6.32 -13.37
C ASP A 52 -6.07 -5.10 -12.83
N PRO A 53 -5.10 -4.53 -13.58
CA PRO A 53 -4.41 -3.30 -13.17
C PRO A 53 -5.34 -2.09 -13.01
N ASN A 54 -6.54 -2.11 -13.60
CA ASN A 54 -7.53 -1.03 -13.46
C ASN A 54 -8.04 -0.90 -12.03
N VAL A 55 -8.05 -1.98 -11.23
CA VAL A 55 -8.50 -1.93 -9.82
C VAL A 55 -7.67 -0.94 -9.01
N GLY A 56 -6.35 -0.91 -9.23
CA GLY A 56 -5.46 0.03 -8.56
C GLY A 56 -5.68 1.48 -9.01
N TYR A 57 -6.04 1.69 -10.28
CA TYR A 57 -6.40 3.00 -10.81
C TYR A 57 -7.72 3.49 -10.22
N ASP A 58 -8.76 2.67 -10.28
CA ASP A 58 -10.11 2.97 -9.80
C ASP A 58 -10.09 3.27 -8.30
N PHE A 59 -9.32 2.49 -7.52
CA PHE A 59 -9.13 2.73 -6.09
C PHE A 59 -8.57 4.13 -5.79
N ILE A 60 -7.54 4.55 -6.55
CA ILE A 60 -6.94 5.88 -6.40
C ILE A 60 -7.94 6.96 -6.86
N THR A 61 -8.64 6.77 -7.98
CA THR A 61 -9.58 7.78 -8.48
C THR A 61 -10.77 7.97 -7.54
N ASP A 62 -11.29 6.89 -6.96
CA ASP A 62 -12.41 6.94 -6.02
C ASP A 62 -11.99 7.63 -4.70
N ILE A 63 -10.82 7.30 -4.17
CA ILE A 63 -10.28 8.02 -2.98
C ILE A 63 -10.17 9.51 -3.26
N ASN A 64 -9.64 9.90 -4.43
CA ASN A 64 -9.52 11.31 -4.80
C ASN A 64 -10.87 11.99 -5.01
N SER A 65 -11.88 11.26 -5.46
CA SER A 65 -13.23 11.78 -5.63
C SER A 65 -13.88 12.10 -4.28
N VAL A 66 -13.71 11.22 -3.28
CA VAL A 66 -14.30 11.36 -1.95
C VAL A 66 -13.47 12.30 -1.05
N PHE A 67 -12.14 12.23 -1.15
CA PHE A 67 -11.18 12.99 -0.35
C PHE A 67 -10.17 13.72 -1.26
N PRO A 68 -10.59 14.80 -1.96
CA PRO A 68 -9.73 15.50 -2.89
C PRO A 68 -8.55 16.21 -2.19
N GLU A 69 -7.37 16.28 -2.83
CA GLU A 69 -6.19 16.98 -2.27
C GLU A 69 -6.45 18.48 -2.00
N LYS A 70 -7.35 19.11 -2.77
CA LYS A 70 -7.62 20.56 -2.70
C LYS A 70 -8.80 20.89 -1.79
N THR A 71 -8.73 20.50 -0.53
CA THR A 71 -9.73 20.88 0.48
C THR A 71 -9.13 21.55 1.72
N ILE A 72 -10.02 22.26 2.42
CA ILE A 72 -9.94 23.07 3.65
C ILE A 72 -9.22 22.45 4.87
N HIS A 73 -8.39 21.42 4.67
CA HIS A 73 -7.64 20.79 5.75
C HIS A 73 -6.71 21.81 6.38
N ARG A 74 -6.78 21.92 7.72
CA ARG A 74 -5.90 22.80 8.49
C ARG A 74 -4.48 22.26 8.59
N HIS A 75 -4.30 20.97 8.36
CA HIS A 75 -2.98 20.36 8.27
C HIS A 75 -2.40 20.74 6.91
N LEU A 76 -1.37 21.59 6.93
CA LEU A 76 -0.77 22.21 5.75
C LEU A 76 0.34 21.35 5.12
N GLU A 77 0.72 20.27 5.80
CA GLU A 77 1.81 19.39 5.41
C GLU A 77 1.25 18.00 5.10
N GLY A 78 1.86 17.35 4.11
CA GLY A 78 1.47 16.07 3.52
C GLY A 78 2.36 15.78 2.34
#